data_AF-A0A954F713-F1
#
_entry.id   AF-A0A954F713-F1
#
_cell.length_a   1.000
_cell.length_b   1.000
_cell.length_c   1.000
_cell.angle_alpha   90.00
_cell.angle_beta   90.00
_cell.angle_gamma   90.00
#
_symmetry.space_group_name_H-M   'P 1'
#
loop_
_entity.id
_entity.type
_entity.pdbx_description
1 polymer ?
#
loop_
_entity_poly.entity_id
_entity_poly.type
_entity_poly.pdbx_seq_one_letter_code
_entity_poly.pdbx_strand_id
1 'polypeptide(L)'
;MSQSPSLLTQIDVREALEQGLKERILIFDGAMGTMIQGFGLQEQDFQTEFTRGLPGAMLGNNEMLSLVRPDVIRSIHDDFLAAGADIIETNTFGANAISQADFATQSLVREQNLASARIARQAADAAMAQNPGIRRYVAGAIGPATKTLSLSERVDDPSYRSITFEQLKAAYREQVEALIEGGVDTLLVETIFDTLNAKAALVAIAEAHIDLGRRLPIQISVAITDASGRTLSGQTIEAFWHSIVHSKPLSVGVNCSLGAKDMRPHVAAL
;
A
#
# COMPACT_ATOMS: atom_id res chain seq x y z
N MET A 1 -0.55 25.60 15.06
CA MET A 1 -1.13 24.68 16.06
C MET A 1 -1.94 23.64 15.30
N SER A 2 -1.29 22.54 14.92
CA SER A 2 -1.93 21.40 14.26
C SER A 2 -2.79 20.70 15.32
N GLN A 3 -4.10 20.71 15.13
CA GLN A 3 -5.00 19.96 16.00
C GLN A 3 -4.80 18.48 15.70
N SER A 4 -4.36 17.72 16.71
CA SER A 4 -4.38 16.27 16.68
C SER A 4 -5.79 15.80 16.33
N PRO A 5 -5.98 14.92 15.31
CA PRO A 5 -7.31 14.42 14.98
C PRO A 5 -7.90 13.70 16.20
N SER A 6 -9.07 14.15 16.66
CA SER A 6 -9.71 13.59 17.85
C SER A 6 -10.00 12.09 17.67
N LEU A 7 -9.95 11.29 18.74
CA LEU A 7 -10.34 9.87 18.71
C LEU A 7 -11.74 9.62 18.12
N LEU A 8 -12.63 10.63 18.16
CA LEU A 8 -13.97 10.56 17.58
C LEU A 8 -13.96 10.46 16.05
N THR A 9 -12.97 11.04 15.35
CA THR A 9 -12.88 10.93 13.88
C THR A 9 -12.40 9.55 13.42
N GLN A 10 -11.72 8.79 14.28
CA GLN A 10 -11.20 7.46 13.93
C GLN A 10 -12.28 6.38 14.01
N ILE A 11 -13.10 6.44 15.08
CA ILE A 11 -14.27 5.58 15.23
C ILE A 11 -15.23 5.83 14.06
N ASP A 12 -15.41 7.10 13.66
CA ASP A 12 -16.24 7.49 12.51
C ASP A 12 -15.77 6.84 11.20
N VAL A 13 -14.48 6.91 10.84
CA VAL A 13 -14.01 6.31 9.57
C VAL A 13 -14.21 4.79 9.53
N ARG A 14 -13.87 4.08 10.61
CA ARG A 14 -14.07 2.62 10.68
C ARG A 14 -15.55 2.25 10.60
N GLU A 15 -16.39 2.90 11.38
CA GLU A 15 -17.84 2.65 11.40
C GLU A 15 -18.48 2.99 10.06
N ALA A 16 -18.09 4.10 9.43
CA ALA A 16 -18.59 4.50 8.12
C ALA A 16 -18.22 3.50 7.03
N LEU A 17 -16.98 2.99 7.06
CA LEU A 17 -16.51 2.02 6.08
C LEU A 17 -17.19 0.66 6.31
N GLU A 18 -17.31 0.19 7.55
CA GLU A 18 -18.09 -1.01 7.90
C GLU A 18 -19.57 -0.89 7.51
N GLN A 19 -20.17 0.29 7.69
CA GLN A 19 -21.56 0.54 7.30
C GLN A 19 -21.70 0.52 5.77
N GLY A 20 -20.79 1.18 5.04
CA GLY A 20 -20.77 1.16 3.58
C GLY A 20 -20.66 -0.25 3.01
N LEU A 21 -19.80 -1.09 3.61
CA LEU A 21 -19.64 -2.50 3.23
C LEU A 21 -20.88 -3.36 3.49
N LYS A 22 -21.72 -3.01 4.47
CA LYS A 22 -23.00 -3.71 4.73
C LYS A 22 -24.09 -3.32 3.73
N GLU A 23 -24.03 -2.09 3.24
CA GLU A 23 -25.04 -1.54 2.32
C GLU A 23 -24.80 -1.95 0.87
N ARG A 24 -23.53 -2.00 0.45
CA ARG A 24 -23.15 -2.34 -0.92
C ARG A 24 -21.71 -2.81 -1.04
N ILE A 25 -21.37 -3.33 -2.23
CA ILE A 25 -19.98 -3.57 -2.63
C ILE A 25 -19.30 -2.22 -2.85
N LEU A 26 -18.15 -2.01 -2.18
CA LEU A 26 -17.25 -0.89 -2.43
C LEU A 26 -16.22 -1.28 -3.50
N ILE A 27 -15.89 -0.34 -4.37
CA ILE A 27 -15.01 -0.57 -5.52
C ILE A 27 -13.66 0.07 -5.27
N PHE A 28 -12.59 -0.71 -5.36
CA PHE A 28 -11.21 -0.19 -5.42
C PHE A 28 -10.90 0.41 -6.78
N ASP A 29 -9.89 1.26 -6.84
CA ASP A 29 -9.30 1.72 -8.10
C ASP A 29 -8.54 0.59 -8.83
N GLY A 30 -7.92 0.96 -9.95
CA GLY A 30 -7.15 0.04 -10.78
C GLY A 30 -5.65 0.24 -10.65
N ALA A 31 -4.90 -0.30 -11.61
CA ALA A 31 -3.44 -0.35 -11.53
C ALA A 31 -2.78 1.04 -11.75
N MET A 32 -2.32 1.67 -10.67
CA MET A 32 -1.52 2.91 -10.69
C MET A 32 -0.32 2.81 -11.64
N GLY A 33 0.48 1.74 -11.53
CA GLY A 33 1.67 1.54 -12.37
C GLY A 33 1.37 1.46 -13.87
N THR A 34 0.26 0.82 -14.25
CA THR A 34 -0.17 0.74 -15.66
C THR A 34 -0.62 2.11 -16.18
N MET A 35 -1.34 2.88 -15.36
CA MET A 35 -1.75 4.23 -15.72
C MET A 35 -0.53 5.15 -15.90
N ILE A 36 0.46 5.07 -15.01
CA ILE A 36 1.74 5.81 -15.13
C ILE A 36 2.45 5.52 -16.45
N GLN A 37 2.49 4.25 -16.89
CA GLN A 37 3.12 3.88 -18.17
C GLN A 37 2.51 4.61 -19.36
N GLY A 38 1.20 4.92 -19.32
CA GLY A 38 0.50 5.66 -20.37
C GLY A 38 1.00 7.10 -20.59
N PHE A 39 1.69 7.69 -19.61
CA PHE A 39 2.24 9.04 -19.72
C PHE A 39 3.57 9.10 -20.48
N GLY A 40 4.20 7.96 -20.78
CA GLY A 40 5.45 7.91 -21.57
C GLY A 40 6.62 8.66 -20.92
N LEU A 41 6.65 8.73 -19.59
CA LEU A 41 7.64 9.47 -18.81
C LEU A 41 9.07 9.02 -19.14
N GLN A 42 9.98 9.98 -19.11
CA GLN A 42 11.41 9.80 -19.37
C GLN A 42 12.21 10.20 -18.13
N GLU A 43 13.50 9.85 -18.11
CA GLU A 43 14.39 10.19 -17.00
C GLU A 43 14.38 11.69 -16.67
N GLN A 44 14.21 12.57 -17.66
CA GLN A 44 14.15 14.02 -17.45
C GLN A 44 12.96 14.46 -16.59
N ASP A 45 11.84 13.73 -16.62
CA ASP A 45 10.66 14.03 -15.80
C ASP A 45 10.91 13.84 -14.30
N PHE A 46 11.98 13.12 -13.93
CA PHE A 46 12.37 12.88 -12.54
C PHE A 46 13.42 13.88 -12.03
N GLN A 47 13.98 14.73 -12.89
CA GLN A 47 15.09 15.64 -12.56
C GLN A 47 14.57 16.94 -11.92
N THR A 48 14.42 16.94 -10.59
CA THR A 48 13.90 18.07 -9.79
C THR A 48 14.85 18.40 -8.64
N GLU A 49 14.50 19.34 -7.74
CA GLU A 49 15.30 19.53 -6.53
C GLU A 49 15.38 18.29 -5.64
N PHE A 50 14.37 17.42 -5.63
CA PHE A 50 14.33 16.23 -4.77
C PHE A 50 15.35 15.17 -5.17
N THR A 51 15.66 15.08 -6.46
CA THR A 51 16.60 14.08 -7.01
C THR A 51 18.00 14.65 -7.24
N ARG A 52 18.20 15.95 -6.99
CA ARG A 52 19.47 16.63 -7.23
C ARG A 52 20.59 16.02 -6.37
N GLY A 53 21.60 15.46 -7.04
CA GLY A 53 22.77 14.89 -6.39
C GLY A 53 22.58 13.47 -5.88
N LEU A 54 21.40 12.86 -6.09
CA LEU A 54 21.22 11.44 -5.88
C LEU A 54 21.88 10.65 -7.02
N PRO A 55 22.54 9.52 -6.73
CA PRO A 55 23.12 8.68 -7.76
C PRO A 55 22.06 7.80 -8.42
N GLY A 56 22.34 7.32 -9.63
CA GLY A 56 21.48 6.37 -10.34
C GLY A 56 20.39 7.02 -11.19
N ALA A 57 19.67 6.17 -11.92
CA ALA A 57 18.51 6.57 -12.71
C ALA A 57 17.24 6.47 -11.86
N MET A 58 16.33 7.42 -12.03
CA MET A 58 15.07 7.47 -11.30
C MET A 58 13.90 6.91 -12.10
N LEU A 59 14.06 6.74 -13.41
CA LEU A 59 13.05 6.13 -14.26
C LEU A 59 12.70 4.71 -13.75
N GLY A 60 11.42 4.51 -13.46
CA GLY A 60 10.90 3.28 -12.87
C GLY A 60 10.67 3.35 -11.36
N ASN A 61 11.17 4.37 -10.67
CA ASN A 61 10.81 4.66 -9.27
C ASN A 61 9.49 5.42 -9.21
N ASN A 62 8.37 4.70 -9.36
CA ASN A 62 7.04 5.31 -9.43
C ASN A 62 6.69 6.10 -8.17
N GLU A 63 7.18 5.69 -7.00
CA GLU A 63 6.94 6.38 -5.73
C GLU A 63 7.47 7.82 -5.75
N MET A 64 8.56 8.09 -6.48
CA MET A 64 9.10 9.44 -6.62
C MET A 64 8.16 10.39 -7.35
N LEU A 65 7.24 9.89 -8.18
CA LEU A 65 6.29 10.72 -8.93
C LEU A 65 5.39 11.54 -8.01
N SER A 66 5.10 11.07 -6.80
CA SER A 66 4.35 11.85 -5.82
C SER A 66 5.10 13.13 -5.38
N LEU A 67 6.44 13.18 -5.53
CA LEU A 67 7.26 14.37 -5.27
C LEU A 67 7.56 15.16 -6.55
N VAL A 68 7.95 14.47 -7.63
CA VAL A 68 8.51 15.11 -8.83
C VAL A 68 7.47 15.44 -9.90
N ARG A 69 6.37 14.67 -9.95
CA ARG A 69 5.25 14.81 -10.90
C ARG A 69 3.91 14.58 -10.21
N PRO A 70 3.59 15.35 -9.15
CA PRO A 70 2.35 15.18 -8.40
C PRO A 70 1.10 15.37 -9.26
N ASP A 71 1.21 16.11 -10.36
CA ASP A 71 0.17 16.29 -11.38
C ASP A 71 -0.26 14.95 -12.02
N VAL A 72 0.70 14.07 -12.32
CA VAL A 72 0.43 12.75 -12.91
C VAL A 72 -0.34 11.89 -11.93
N ILE A 73 0.18 11.76 -10.70
CA ILE A 73 -0.47 10.95 -9.66
C ILE A 73 -1.87 11.48 -9.35
N ARG A 74 -2.02 12.80 -9.28
CA ARG A 74 -3.33 13.43 -9.06
C ARG A 74 -4.32 13.09 -10.19
N SER A 75 -3.91 13.23 -11.44
CA SER A 75 -4.79 12.92 -12.59
C SER A 75 -5.28 11.46 -12.58
N ILE A 76 -4.42 10.52 -12.20
CA ILE A 76 -4.79 9.09 -12.15
C ILE A 76 -5.85 8.84 -11.07
N HIS A 77 -5.71 9.44 -9.89
CA HIS A 77 -6.76 9.35 -8.86
C HIS A 77 -8.07 9.99 -9.32
N ASP A 78 -8.01 11.18 -9.94
CA ASP A 78 -9.20 11.86 -10.45
C ASP A 78 -9.92 10.99 -11.50
N ASP A 79 -9.18 10.33 -12.39
CA ASP A 79 -9.73 9.41 -13.39
C ASP A 79 -10.43 8.20 -12.76
N PHE A 80 -9.83 7.54 -11.77
CA PHE A 80 -10.46 6.42 -11.08
C PHE A 80 -11.69 6.83 -10.25
N LEU A 81 -11.63 7.98 -9.58
CA LEU A 81 -12.76 8.53 -8.84
C LEU A 81 -13.92 8.90 -9.79
N ALA A 82 -13.61 9.45 -10.97
CA ALA A 82 -14.60 9.72 -12.01
C ALA A 82 -15.19 8.44 -12.62
N ALA A 83 -14.39 7.37 -12.73
CA ALA A 83 -14.85 6.04 -13.15
C ALA A 83 -15.70 5.33 -12.10
N GLY A 84 -15.70 5.81 -10.85
CA GLY A 84 -16.60 5.34 -9.80
C GLY A 84 -15.92 4.69 -8.59
N ALA A 85 -14.58 4.65 -8.53
CA ALA A 85 -13.84 4.04 -7.41
C ALA A 85 -14.22 4.68 -6.06
N ASP A 86 -14.57 3.85 -5.08
CA ASP A 86 -14.90 4.25 -3.71
C ASP A 86 -13.66 4.34 -2.83
N ILE A 87 -12.67 3.51 -3.10
CA ILE A 87 -11.41 3.44 -2.38
C ILE A 87 -10.30 3.63 -3.41
N ILE A 88 -9.43 4.61 -3.20
CA ILE A 88 -8.21 4.80 -4.00
C ILE A 88 -6.98 4.45 -3.18
N GLU A 89 -6.01 3.79 -3.81
CA GLU A 89 -4.76 3.42 -3.18
C GLU A 89 -3.73 4.54 -3.32
N THR A 90 -2.94 4.80 -2.28
CA THR A 90 -1.80 5.73 -2.41
C THR A 90 -0.74 5.15 -3.35
N ASN A 91 -0.04 5.99 -4.11
CA ASN A 91 1.13 5.59 -4.90
C ASN A 91 2.34 5.35 -3.97
N THR A 92 2.31 4.27 -3.19
CA THR A 92 3.29 3.97 -2.12
C THR A 92 3.65 2.49 -2.03
N PHE A 93 3.37 1.71 -3.06
CA PHE A 93 3.63 0.26 -3.10
C PHE A 93 5.03 -0.09 -2.59
N GLY A 94 6.06 0.56 -3.14
CA GLY A 94 7.47 0.41 -2.78
C GLY A 94 8.05 1.56 -1.95
N ALA A 95 7.23 2.39 -1.28
CA ALA A 95 7.70 3.57 -0.56
C ALA A 95 8.23 3.20 0.84
N ASN A 96 9.25 2.35 0.90
CA ASN A 96 9.94 1.95 2.12
C ASN A 96 11.45 1.90 1.89
N ALA A 97 12.25 2.00 2.95
CA ALA A 97 13.70 2.11 2.85
C ALA A 97 14.40 0.91 2.18
N ILE A 98 13.77 -0.27 2.17
CA ILE A 98 14.34 -1.47 1.53
C ILE A 98 14.18 -1.38 0.02
N SER A 99 12.98 -1.10 -0.46
CA SER A 99 12.71 -0.95 -1.90
C SER A 99 13.39 0.30 -2.48
N GLN A 100 13.38 1.42 -1.73
CA GLN A 100 14.00 2.67 -2.18
C GLN A 100 15.54 2.63 -2.18
N ALA A 101 16.16 1.58 -1.62
CA ALA A 101 17.59 1.36 -1.74
C ALA A 101 18.04 1.07 -3.18
N ASP A 102 17.17 0.49 -4.00
CA ASP A 102 17.46 0.20 -5.42
C ASP A 102 17.63 1.50 -6.24
N PHE A 103 17.13 2.63 -5.74
CA PHE A 103 17.19 3.95 -6.37
C PHE A 103 17.98 4.99 -5.55
N ALA A 104 18.62 4.59 -4.44
CA ALA A 104 19.33 5.49 -3.52
C ALA A 104 18.46 6.65 -2.94
N THR A 105 17.17 6.39 -2.74
CA THR A 105 16.16 7.36 -2.27
C THR A 105 15.64 7.04 -0.87
N GLN A 106 16.35 6.23 -0.07
CA GLN A 106 15.90 5.83 1.26
C GLN A 106 15.62 7.03 2.18
N SER A 107 16.37 8.13 2.04
CA SER A 107 16.18 9.35 2.83
C SER A 107 14.93 10.14 2.45
N LEU A 108 14.19 9.75 1.40
CA LEU A 108 12.97 10.41 0.92
C LEU A 108 11.70 9.59 1.19
N VAL A 109 11.82 8.42 1.86
CA VAL A 109 10.70 7.50 2.12
C VAL A 109 9.55 8.21 2.82
N ARG A 110 9.86 9.02 3.84
CA ARG A 110 8.85 9.76 4.58
C ARG A 110 8.14 10.79 3.70
N GLU A 111 8.89 11.56 2.93
CA GLU A 111 8.37 12.58 2.02
C GLU A 111 7.48 11.96 0.93
N GLN A 112 7.92 10.85 0.34
CA GLN A 112 7.16 10.09 -0.67
C GLN A 112 5.78 9.69 -0.12
N ASN A 113 5.74 9.05 1.06
CA ASN A 113 4.49 8.60 1.68
C ASN A 113 3.56 9.76 2.04
N LEU A 114 4.10 10.83 2.65
CA LEU A 114 3.31 12.00 3.02
C LEU A 114 2.73 12.70 1.79
N ALA A 115 3.53 12.88 0.73
CA ALA A 115 3.07 13.52 -0.50
C ALA A 115 1.99 12.66 -1.18
N SER A 116 2.22 11.36 -1.31
CA SER A 116 1.30 10.43 -1.94
C SER A 116 -0.05 10.35 -1.21
N ALA A 117 -0.03 10.21 0.12
CA ALA A 117 -1.24 10.23 0.94
C ALA A 117 -2.02 11.54 0.82
N ARG A 118 -1.33 12.69 0.81
CA ARG A 118 -1.97 14.00 0.68
C ARG A 118 -2.60 14.20 -0.70
N ILE A 119 -1.93 13.75 -1.77
CA ILE A 119 -2.46 13.84 -3.14
C ILE A 119 -3.75 13.01 -3.25
N ALA A 120 -3.74 11.77 -2.77
CA ALA A 120 -4.92 10.90 -2.76
C ALA A 120 -6.06 11.50 -1.91
N ARG A 121 -5.76 12.01 -0.70
CA ARG A 121 -6.75 12.67 0.17
C ARG A 121 -7.40 13.87 -0.50
N GLN A 122 -6.60 14.72 -1.14
CA GLN A 122 -7.11 15.89 -1.88
C GLN A 122 -7.99 15.48 -3.07
N ALA A 123 -7.65 14.40 -3.78
CA ALA A 123 -8.47 13.87 -4.86
C ALA A 123 -9.82 13.35 -4.33
N ALA A 124 -9.78 12.52 -3.29
CA ALA A 124 -10.98 11.98 -2.65
C ALA A 124 -11.89 13.08 -2.07
N ASP A 125 -11.33 14.10 -1.41
CA ASP A 125 -12.08 15.24 -0.89
C ASP A 125 -12.73 16.07 -2.00
N ALA A 126 -11.99 16.31 -3.09
CA ALA A 126 -12.54 17.03 -4.24
C ALA A 126 -13.69 16.25 -4.90
N ALA A 127 -13.56 14.93 -5.04
CA ALA A 127 -14.62 14.09 -5.57
C ALA A 127 -15.86 14.07 -4.65
N MET A 128 -15.67 13.99 -3.32
CA MET A 128 -16.78 14.10 -2.36
C MET A 128 -17.44 15.48 -2.37
N ALA A 129 -16.68 16.56 -2.58
CA ALA A 129 -17.27 17.90 -2.71
C ALA A 129 -18.14 18.02 -3.97
N GLN A 130 -17.76 17.35 -5.06
CA GLN A 130 -18.54 17.30 -6.30
C GLN A 130 -19.76 16.37 -6.20
N ASN A 131 -19.66 15.29 -5.42
CA ASN A 131 -20.77 14.37 -5.17
C ASN A 131 -20.86 13.97 -3.68
N PRO A 132 -21.47 14.83 -2.83
CA PRO A 132 -21.51 14.63 -1.38
C PRO A 132 -22.25 13.36 -0.92
N GLY A 133 -23.03 12.74 -1.80
CA GLY A 133 -23.74 11.49 -1.52
C GLY A 133 -22.86 10.25 -1.59
N ILE A 134 -21.64 10.34 -2.14
CA ILE A 134 -20.72 9.21 -2.29
C ILE A 134 -19.48 9.47 -1.46
N ARG A 135 -19.28 8.68 -0.40
CA ARG A 135 -18.04 8.71 0.38
C ARG A 135 -16.90 8.11 -0.45
N ARG A 136 -15.72 8.73 -0.36
CA ARG A 136 -14.48 8.27 -0.99
C ARG A 136 -13.39 8.10 0.08
N TYR A 137 -12.70 6.98 0.05
CA TYR A 137 -11.70 6.59 1.04
C TYR A 137 -10.32 6.49 0.41
N VAL A 138 -9.29 6.72 1.22
CA VAL A 138 -7.89 6.57 0.83
C VAL A 138 -7.28 5.38 1.57
N ALA A 139 -6.78 4.40 0.82
CA ALA A 139 -6.01 3.28 1.34
C ALA A 139 -4.51 3.56 1.23
N GLY A 140 -3.81 3.56 2.37
CA GLY A 140 -2.36 3.60 2.43
C GLY A 140 -1.79 2.26 1.96
N ALA A 141 -1.33 2.20 0.71
CA ALA A 141 -0.79 0.99 0.08
C ALA A 141 0.60 0.66 0.63
N ILE A 142 0.76 -0.60 1.07
CA ILE A 142 1.99 -1.17 1.62
C ILE A 142 2.26 -2.45 0.87
N GLY A 143 3.09 -2.36 -0.17
CA GLY A 143 3.52 -3.50 -0.95
C GLY A 143 4.61 -4.30 -0.22
N PRO A 144 4.90 -5.52 -0.71
CA PRO A 144 6.05 -6.26 -0.22
C PRO A 144 7.34 -5.53 -0.62
N ALA A 145 8.30 -5.43 0.31
CA ALA A 145 9.64 -4.95 -0.03
C ALA A 145 10.29 -5.84 -1.10
N THR A 146 11.36 -5.35 -1.75
CA THR A 146 12.11 -6.12 -2.77
C THR A 146 12.89 -7.31 -2.20
N LYS A 147 12.79 -7.55 -0.89
CA LYS A 147 13.47 -8.62 -0.14
C LYS A 147 12.49 -9.55 0.57
N THR A 148 12.87 -10.81 0.68
CA THR A 148 12.09 -11.88 1.33
C THR A 148 12.72 -12.31 2.66
N LEU A 149 11.88 -12.67 3.62
CA LEU A 149 12.27 -13.23 4.91
C LEU A 149 12.10 -14.75 4.95
N SER A 150 11.16 -15.30 4.19
CA SER A 150 10.85 -16.74 4.21
C SER A 150 11.70 -17.54 3.23
N LEU A 151 12.20 -16.92 2.16
CA LEU A 151 12.97 -17.59 1.11
C LEU A 151 14.43 -17.13 1.12
N SER A 152 15.35 -18.02 0.71
CA SER A 152 16.72 -17.61 0.42
C SER A 152 16.81 -17.03 -0.98
N GLU A 153 17.53 -15.92 -1.14
CA GLU A 153 17.92 -15.37 -2.45
C GLU A 153 19.10 -16.11 -3.07
N ARG A 154 19.71 -17.07 -2.34
CA ARG A 154 20.84 -17.88 -2.80
C ARG A 154 20.42 -19.34 -2.93
N VAL A 155 20.46 -19.86 -4.16
CA VAL A 155 20.04 -21.23 -4.48
C VAL A 155 20.95 -22.27 -3.80
N ASP A 156 22.23 -21.95 -3.63
CA ASP A 156 23.26 -22.79 -3.03
C ASP A 156 23.29 -22.73 -1.50
N ASP A 157 22.63 -21.75 -0.89
CA ASP A 157 22.55 -21.60 0.57
C ASP A 157 21.09 -21.36 1.03
N PRO A 158 20.35 -22.42 1.39
CA PRO A 158 18.96 -22.29 1.84
C PRO A 158 18.82 -21.55 3.20
N SER A 159 19.90 -21.39 3.96
CA SER A 159 19.90 -20.71 5.27
C SER A 159 20.08 -19.19 5.16
N TYR A 160 20.60 -18.71 4.03
CA TYR A 160 20.87 -17.28 3.82
C TYR A 160 19.60 -16.42 3.81
N ARG A 161 19.68 -15.26 4.46
CA ARG A 161 18.69 -14.15 4.36
C ARG A 161 19.46 -12.84 4.27
N SER A 162 19.11 -11.96 3.33
CA SER A 162 19.77 -10.65 3.19
C SER A 162 19.25 -9.60 4.17
N ILE A 163 18.08 -9.84 4.76
CA ILE A 163 17.41 -8.92 5.66
C ILE A 163 16.82 -9.68 6.85
N THR A 164 16.71 -9.00 7.98
CA THR A 164 16.08 -9.51 9.21
C THR A 164 14.67 -8.97 9.38
N PHE A 165 13.88 -9.65 10.22
CA PHE A 165 12.53 -9.21 10.56
C PHE A 165 12.52 -7.78 11.14
N GLU A 166 13.45 -7.45 12.03
CA GLU A 166 13.53 -6.13 12.66
C GLU A 166 13.86 -5.01 11.65
N GLN A 167 14.75 -5.26 10.70
CA GLN A 167 15.06 -4.29 9.65
C GLN A 167 13.85 -4.00 8.77
N LEU A 168 13.13 -5.05 8.36
CA LEU A 168 11.95 -4.89 7.52
C LEU A 168 10.79 -4.23 8.29
N LYS A 169 10.57 -4.62 9.55
CA LYS A 169 9.59 -3.99 10.44
C LYS A 169 9.88 -2.49 10.59
N ALA A 170 11.14 -2.11 10.80
CA ALA A 170 11.53 -0.71 10.92
C ALA A 170 11.23 0.10 9.65
N ALA A 171 11.52 -0.48 8.47
CA ALA A 171 11.20 0.16 7.19
C ALA A 171 9.68 0.33 6.99
N TYR A 172 8.88 -0.69 7.33
CA TYR A 172 7.43 -0.57 7.29
C TYR A 172 6.88 0.42 8.31
N ARG A 173 7.52 0.53 9.48
CA ARG A 173 7.08 1.43 10.52
C ARG A 173 7.20 2.90 10.09
N GLU A 174 8.32 3.27 9.48
CA GLU A 174 8.50 4.60 8.89
C GLU A 174 7.41 4.91 7.85
N GLN A 175 7.16 3.97 6.95
CA GLN A 175 6.12 4.08 5.93
C GLN A 175 4.72 4.28 6.55
N VAL A 176 4.34 3.42 7.51
CA VAL A 176 3.03 3.45 8.16
C VAL A 176 2.81 4.74 8.93
N GLU A 177 3.79 5.20 9.71
CA GLU A 177 3.69 6.45 10.46
C GLU A 177 3.46 7.64 9.51
N ALA A 178 4.18 7.68 8.38
CA ALA A 178 4.00 8.70 7.36
C ALA A 178 2.63 8.63 6.67
N LEU A 179 2.11 7.45 6.35
CA LEU A 179 0.76 7.26 5.77
C LEU A 179 -0.34 7.73 6.74
N ILE A 180 -0.25 7.34 8.02
CA ILE A 180 -1.21 7.76 9.05
C ILE A 180 -1.19 9.29 9.21
N GLU A 181 -0.01 9.90 9.28
CA GLU A 181 0.13 11.36 9.32
C GLU A 181 -0.39 12.03 8.05
N GLY A 182 -0.19 11.40 6.89
CA GLY A 182 -0.68 11.85 5.59
C GLY A 182 -2.22 11.86 5.47
N GLY A 183 -2.92 11.19 6.39
CA GLY A 183 -4.37 11.26 6.50
C GLY A 183 -5.11 10.19 5.70
N VAL A 184 -4.50 9.01 5.52
CA VAL A 184 -5.21 7.85 4.95
C VAL A 184 -6.32 7.35 5.89
N ASP A 185 -7.35 6.74 5.30
CA ASP A 185 -8.52 6.23 6.02
C ASP A 185 -8.33 4.78 6.48
N THR A 186 -7.54 4.01 5.74
CA THR A 186 -7.24 2.59 5.97
C THR A 186 -5.82 2.28 5.53
N LEU A 187 -5.23 1.22 6.08
CA LEU A 187 -3.94 0.68 5.62
C LEU A 187 -4.19 -0.60 4.83
N LEU A 188 -3.49 -0.78 3.71
CA LEU A 188 -3.62 -1.94 2.84
C LEU A 188 -2.26 -2.62 2.72
N VAL A 189 -2.12 -3.79 3.34
CA VAL A 189 -0.94 -4.67 3.14
C VAL A 189 -1.28 -5.59 1.97
N GLU A 190 -0.71 -5.31 0.80
CA GLU A 190 -1.14 -5.92 -0.46
C GLU A 190 -0.03 -6.69 -1.17
N THR A 191 -0.41 -7.43 -2.22
CA THR A 191 0.49 -8.20 -3.08
C THR A 191 1.43 -9.11 -2.28
N ILE A 192 0.90 -9.69 -1.20
CA ILE A 192 1.71 -10.47 -0.27
C ILE A 192 2.15 -11.77 -0.95
N PHE A 193 3.43 -11.88 -1.27
CA PHE A 193 4.04 -13.12 -1.73
C PHE A 193 4.75 -13.90 -0.58
N ASP A 194 5.15 -13.17 0.47
CA ASP A 194 5.85 -13.69 1.64
C ASP A 194 5.10 -13.27 2.92
N THR A 195 4.50 -14.23 3.60
CA THR A 195 3.68 -13.97 4.79
C THR A 195 4.50 -13.47 5.97
N LEU A 196 5.79 -13.81 6.07
CA LEU A 196 6.64 -13.29 7.13
C LEU A 196 6.95 -11.81 6.92
N ASN A 197 7.06 -11.39 5.65
CA ASN A 197 7.15 -9.99 5.26
C ASN A 197 5.87 -9.23 5.65
N ALA A 198 4.68 -9.77 5.34
CA ALA A 198 3.41 -9.20 5.78
C ALA A 198 3.29 -9.13 7.31
N LYS A 199 3.76 -10.14 8.06
CA LYS A 199 3.78 -10.08 9.53
C LYS A 199 4.69 -8.97 10.07
N ALA A 200 5.80 -8.66 9.41
CA ALA A 200 6.62 -7.50 9.78
C ALA A 200 5.83 -6.19 9.61
N ALA A 201 5.11 -6.03 8.50
CA ALA A 201 4.21 -4.90 8.29
C ALA A 201 3.09 -4.83 9.36
N LEU A 202 2.43 -5.95 9.67
CA LEU A 202 1.36 -5.99 10.67
C LEU A 202 1.85 -5.63 12.08
N VAL A 203 3.06 -6.06 12.46
CA VAL A 203 3.67 -5.64 13.74
C VAL A 203 4.02 -4.16 13.70
N ALA A 204 4.59 -3.65 12.61
CA ALA A 204 4.87 -2.22 12.45
C ALA A 204 3.59 -1.37 12.56
N ILE A 205 2.48 -1.81 11.95
CA ILE A 205 1.17 -1.18 12.07
C ILE A 205 0.68 -1.20 13.53
N ALA A 206 0.80 -2.34 14.22
CA ALA A 206 0.39 -2.44 15.61
C ALA A 206 1.19 -1.50 16.53
N GLU A 207 2.51 -1.43 16.35
CA GLU A 207 3.39 -0.51 17.10
C GLU A 207 3.03 0.96 16.80
N ALA A 208 2.90 1.34 15.52
CA ALA A 208 2.53 2.70 15.12
C ALA A 208 1.15 3.10 15.65
N HIS A 209 0.17 2.17 15.63
CA HIS A 209 -1.15 2.41 16.20
C HIS A 209 -1.13 2.69 17.70
N ILE A 210 -0.25 2.01 18.45
CA ILE A 210 -0.07 2.23 19.88
C ILE A 210 0.56 3.61 20.12
N ASP A 211 1.69 3.88 19.45
CA ASP A 211 2.49 5.06 19.74
C ASP A 211 1.84 6.36 19.26
N LEU A 212 1.11 6.32 18.14
CA LEU A 212 0.35 7.48 17.64
C LEU A 212 -1.01 7.64 18.32
N GLY A 213 -1.50 6.63 19.04
CA GLY A 213 -2.87 6.61 19.56
C GLY A 213 -3.92 6.69 18.45
N ARG A 214 -3.60 6.23 17.23
CA ARG A 214 -4.48 6.24 16.06
C ARG A 214 -4.66 4.82 15.55
N ARG A 215 -5.88 4.30 15.48
CA ARG A 215 -6.17 2.96 14.95
C ARG A 215 -6.96 3.04 13.65
N LEU A 216 -6.31 2.72 12.54
CA LEU A 216 -6.98 2.61 11.24
C LEU A 216 -7.39 1.17 10.96
N PRO A 217 -8.47 0.94 10.19
CA PRO A 217 -8.76 -0.37 9.61
C PRO A 217 -7.58 -0.89 8.79
N ILE A 218 -7.37 -2.20 8.83
CA ILE A 218 -6.33 -2.89 8.06
C ILE A 218 -7.01 -3.77 7.03
N GLN A 219 -6.61 -3.65 5.78
CA GLN A 219 -7.00 -4.52 4.68
C GLN A 219 -5.77 -5.33 4.26
N ILE A 220 -5.98 -6.59 3.89
CA ILE A 220 -4.88 -7.52 3.59
C ILE A 220 -5.17 -8.21 2.26
N SER A 221 -4.24 -8.14 1.31
CA SER A 221 -4.39 -8.80 0.01
C SER A 221 -3.18 -9.66 -0.32
N VAL A 222 -3.44 -10.93 -0.62
CA VAL A 222 -2.41 -11.94 -0.95
C VAL A 222 -2.27 -12.11 -2.46
N ALA A 223 -1.05 -12.34 -2.93
CA ALA A 223 -0.79 -12.70 -4.32
C ALA A 223 -0.54 -14.21 -4.44
N ILE A 224 -1.29 -14.86 -5.33
CA ILE A 224 -1.18 -16.29 -5.62
C ILE A 224 -0.47 -16.44 -6.96
N THR A 225 0.66 -17.15 -6.96
CA THR A 225 1.59 -17.12 -8.09
C THR A 225 1.18 -18.02 -9.25
N ASP A 226 0.39 -19.06 -9.00
CA ASP A 226 -0.02 -20.01 -10.01
C ASP A 226 -1.32 -20.76 -9.62
N ALA A 227 -1.76 -21.64 -10.52
CA ALA A 227 -2.93 -22.48 -10.34
C ALA A 227 -2.81 -23.50 -9.17
N SER A 228 -1.65 -23.63 -8.52
CA SER A 228 -1.50 -24.48 -7.33
C SER A 228 -2.18 -23.90 -6.10
N GLY A 229 -2.57 -22.61 -6.14
CA GLY A 229 -3.24 -21.93 -5.03
C GLY A 229 -2.31 -21.60 -3.87
N ARG A 230 -1.02 -21.41 -4.17
CA ARG A 230 0.01 -21.07 -3.19
C ARG A 230 0.61 -19.68 -3.43
N THR A 231 1.04 -19.06 -2.35
CA THR A 231 1.94 -17.89 -2.41
C THR A 231 3.31 -18.31 -2.92
N LEU A 232 4.17 -17.34 -3.29
CA LEU A 232 5.56 -17.61 -3.67
C LEU A 232 6.34 -18.32 -2.55
N SER A 233 6.01 -18.02 -1.29
CA SER A 233 6.56 -18.70 -0.10
C SER A 233 5.99 -20.10 0.15
N GLY A 234 5.16 -20.62 -0.76
CA GLY A 234 4.61 -21.98 -0.73
C GLY A 234 3.40 -22.16 0.18
N GLN A 235 2.86 -21.08 0.75
CA GLN A 235 1.76 -21.15 1.71
C GLN A 235 0.41 -21.29 0.99
N THR A 236 -0.47 -22.14 1.50
CA THR A 236 -1.87 -22.22 1.03
C THR A 236 -2.68 -21.04 1.56
N ILE A 237 -3.82 -20.76 0.94
CA ILE A 237 -4.70 -19.66 1.34
C ILE A 237 -5.25 -19.82 2.76
N GLU A 238 -5.68 -21.01 3.15
CA GLU A 238 -6.13 -21.31 4.52
C GLU A 238 -5.01 -21.06 5.55
N ALA A 239 -3.79 -21.52 5.26
CA ALA A 239 -2.65 -21.31 6.14
C ALA A 239 -2.26 -19.82 6.23
N PHE A 240 -2.40 -19.07 5.12
CA PHE A 240 -2.22 -17.63 5.10
C PHE A 240 -3.23 -16.93 6.02
N TRP A 241 -4.52 -17.25 5.90
CA TRP A 241 -5.57 -16.70 6.78
C TRP A 241 -5.25 -16.94 8.27
N HIS A 242 -4.93 -18.17 8.65
CA HIS A 242 -4.55 -18.48 10.04
C HIS A 242 -3.29 -17.74 10.51
N SER A 243 -2.39 -17.40 9.59
CA SER A 243 -1.17 -16.66 9.92
C SER A 243 -1.42 -15.18 10.20
N ILE A 244 -2.51 -14.61 9.69
CA ILE A 244 -2.79 -13.16 9.74
C ILE A 244 -4.04 -12.78 10.53
N VAL A 245 -4.97 -13.71 10.81
CA VAL A 245 -6.25 -13.43 11.52
C VAL A 245 -6.07 -12.70 12.87
N HIS A 246 -4.94 -12.87 13.53
CA HIS A 246 -4.60 -12.18 14.78
C HIS A 246 -4.56 -10.64 14.65
N SER A 247 -4.35 -10.10 13.44
CA SER A 247 -4.37 -8.66 13.18
C SER A 247 -5.78 -8.06 13.08
N LYS A 248 -6.83 -8.91 13.08
CA LYS A 248 -8.24 -8.51 12.97
C LYS A 248 -8.49 -7.58 11.76
N PRO A 249 -8.13 -8.01 10.54
CA PRO A 249 -8.32 -7.19 9.36
C PRO A 249 -9.81 -6.90 9.14
N LEU A 250 -10.09 -5.74 8.57
CA LEU A 250 -11.41 -5.35 8.09
C LEU A 250 -11.82 -6.19 6.87
N SER A 251 -10.88 -6.41 5.94
CA SER A 251 -11.07 -7.22 4.74
C SER A 251 -9.83 -8.04 4.44
N VAL A 252 -10.03 -9.21 3.84
CA VAL A 252 -8.97 -10.05 3.28
C VAL A 252 -9.35 -10.42 1.86
N GLY A 253 -8.39 -10.32 0.94
CA GLY A 253 -8.61 -10.57 -0.47
C GLY A 253 -7.40 -11.16 -1.18
N VAL A 254 -7.54 -11.27 -2.49
CA VAL A 254 -6.49 -11.72 -3.42
C VAL A 254 -6.35 -10.68 -4.51
N ASN A 255 -5.12 -10.34 -4.90
CA ASN A 255 -4.84 -9.42 -5.98
C ASN A 255 -3.67 -9.91 -6.86
N CYS A 256 -3.55 -9.34 -8.06
CA CYS A 256 -2.48 -9.61 -9.02
C CYS A 256 -2.33 -11.08 -9.48
N SER A 257 -1.35 -11.34 -10.35
CA SER A 257 -0.89 -12.65 -10.81
C SER A 257 -1.87 -13.51 -11.64
N LEU A 258 -3.16 -13.51 -11.33
CA LEU A 258 -4.18 -14.34 -11.98
C LEU A 258 -5.30 -13.48 -12.59
N GLY A 259 -5.97 -13.99 -13.61
CA GLY A 259 -7.21 -13.38 -14.11
C GLY A 259 -8.38 -13.63 -13.14
N ALA A 260 -9.44 -12.83 -13.24
CA ALA A 260 -10.60 -12.92 -12.34
C ALA A 260 -11.23 -14.32 -12.25
N LYS A 261 -11.27 -15.06 -13.36
CA LYS A 261 -11.79 -16.43 -13.41
C LYS A 261 -10.96 -17.39 -12.55
N ASP A 262 -9.64 -17.24 -12.59
CA ASP A 262 -8.69 -18.11 -11.90
C ASP A 262 -8.53 -17.71 -10.43
N MET A 263 -8.76 -16.45 -10.07
CA MET A 263 -8.78 -15.98 -8.68
C MET A 263 -10.00 -16.46 -7.89
N ARG A 264 -11.17 -16.61 -8.53
CA ARG A 264 -12.45 -16.87 -7.85
C ARG A 264 -12.41 -18.04 -6.85
N PRO A 265 -11.83 -19.22 -7.19
CA PRO A 265 -11.76 -20.33 -6.24
C PRO A 265 -10.95 -20.00 -4.98
N HIS A 266 -9.93 -19.16 -5.10
CA HIS A 266 -9.07 -18.78 -3.98
C HIS A 266 -9.75 -17.78 -3.04
N VAL A 267 -10.50 -16.83 -3.60
CA VAL A 267 -11.32 -15.91 -2.80
C VAL A 267 -12.38 -16.67 -2.02
N ALA A 268 -12.97 -17.73 -2.60
CA ALA A 268 -13.97 -18.55 -1.92
C ALA A 268 -13.39 -19.43 -0.78
N ALA A 269 -12.06 -19.58 -0.71
CA ALA A 269 -11.37 -20.38 0.30
C ALA A 269 -10.84 -19.54 1.49
N LEU A 270 -10.93 -18.21 1.41
CA LEU A 270 -10.71 -17.27 2.53
C LEU A 270 -11.95 -17.18 3.41
#